data_AF-A0A970U627-F1
#
_entry.id   AF-A0A970U627-F1
#
_cell.length_a   1.000
_cell.length_b   1.000
_cell.length_c   1.000
_cell.angle_alpha   90.00
_cell.angle_beta   90.00
_cell.angle_gamma   90.00
#
_symmetry.space_group_name_H-M   'P 1'
#
loop_
_entity.id
_entity.type
_entity.pdbx_description
1 polymer ?
#
loop_
_entity_poly.entity_id
_entity_poly.type
_entity_poly.pdbx_seq_one_letter_code
_entity_poly.pdbx_strand_id
1 'polypeptide(L)'
;MVGTRKCAALDPRATMNDIQRIPLTPRFQDLNNKTICFIEMLVDSGFEELMAKATSYLKLRYPKIEINQINKQSLSGTTNNESCNNLVRDADAFVCFAAPATSVTSDAISWASQYLENDGLPGVCVIYDYLVETAKNAIRREGAMIRYVTVPFPYSDIPTDSMSRILEQIERGLTKPLNADECRTGIFSFEKTPRVCIEGTLSEIQDYYYRMNFTDGLPIIPPTEENVAEMLKGTSHQPDEVVTTEMAPEKMKVTVENVAINAVMAGAKPQYMPVLLAAVEILGSNPAFCATVKSTNSFSFMQVINGPIRNELEMNSGTYALGPGNMANAVIGRALRLFLINLGGLRIGVNLMGVQGNTSSYTFAFAENEENSPWESLAVEKGFKREESTISIFSGGWSYLGNYMSGNLTKLLEGASNFDPINGLTILFSPRQAKILAEQGHTKTSIKKYIWKNTALPLGKFKEHYYYSHFVLPDIIGDGLSWSKDYLHLPNDVMVPILPYDQVNVVVVGDPQGTPMMQGWHMSRPSTASIDNWR
;
A
#
# COMPACT_ATOMS: atom_id res chain seq x y z
N MET A 1 16.64 -32.04 25.23
CA MET A 1 17.80 -31.74 24.36
C MET A 1 17.34 -31.45 22.92
N VAL A 2 16.56 -30.37 22.70
CA VAL A 2 16.07 -30.00 21.35
C VAL A 2 16.83 -28.80 20.76
N GLY A 3 17.77 -28.20 21.52
CA GLY A 3 18.45 -26.96 21.15
C GLY A 3 19.86 -27.09 20.55
N THR A 4 20.38 -28.29 20.29
CA THR A 4 21.80 -28.46 19.87
C THR A 4 22.00 -28.84 18.41
N ARG A 5 20.95 -29.27 17.70
CA ARG A 5 21.07 -29.61 16.27
C ARG A 5 21.17 -28.32 15.47
N LYS A 6 22.30 -28.12 14.80
CA LYS A 6 22.51 -27.01 13.87
C LYS A 6 21.82 -27.31 12.55
N CYS A 7 21.28 -26.27 11.91
CA CYS A 7 20.77 -26.33 10.54
C CYS A 7 21.15 -25.05 9.77
N ALA A 8 21.17 -25.15 8.45
CA ALA A 8 21.36 -24.03 7.54
C ALA A 8 20.01 -23.41 7.20
N ALA A 9 19.87 -22.09 7.39
CA ALA A 9 18.64 -21.36 7.13
C ALA A 9 18.80 -20.43 5.91
N LEU A 10 17.80 -20.47 5.02
CA LEU A 10 17.80 -19.80 3.72
C LEU A 10 17.44 -18.31 3.82
N ASP A 11 18.08 -17.47 3.01
CA ASP A 11 17.73 -16.05 2.90
C ASP A 11 16.28 -15.90 2.42
N PRO A 12 15.39 -15.24 3.20
CA PRO A 12 13.98 -15.15 2.84
C PRO A 12 13.66 -14.07 1.84
N ARG A 13 14.63 -13.22 1.50
CA ARG A 13 14.39 -12.04 0.68
C ARG A 13 14.21 -12.40 -0.79
N ALA A 14 13.30 -11.68 -1.44
CA ALA A 14 13.24 -11.63 -2.89
C ALA A 14 14.47 -10.93 -3.48
N THR A 15 14.59 -10.96 -4.80
CA THR A 15 15.69 -10.30 -5.51
C THR A 15 15.24 -8.99 -6.14
N MET A 16 16.11 -7.98 -6.14
CA MET A 16 15.89 -6.78 -6.94
C MET A 16 15.96 -7.15 -8.43
N ASN A 17 15.13 -6.50 -9.25
CA ASN A 17 15.26 -6.58 -10.70
C ASN A 17 16.56 -5.92 -11.16
N ASP A 18 17.08 -6.36 -12.30
CA ASP A 18 18.07 -5.56 -13.03
C ASP A 18 17.42 -4.23 -13.42
N ILE A 19 18.12 -3.13 -13.18
CA ILE A 19 17.58 -1.78 -13.45
C ILE A 19 18.29 -1.18 -14.64
N GLN A 20 17.52 -0.57 -15.53
CA GLN A 20 18.06 0.33 -16.54
C GLN A 20 18.43 1.64 -15.86
N ARG A 21 19.72 2.02 -15.89
CA ARG A 21 20.17 3.30 -15.36
C ARG A 21 19.62 4.44 -16.22
N ILE A 22 19.05 5.43 -15.53
CA ILE A 22 18.54 6.66 -16.12
C ILE A 22 19.57 7.76 -15.81
N PRO A 23 20.32 8.25 -16.82
CA PRO A 23 21.21 9.38 -16.61
C PRO A 23 20.38 10.64 -16.32
N LEU A 24 20.88 11.51 -15.45
CA LEU A 24 20.22 12.79 -15.21
C LEU A 24 20.41 13.74 -16.38
N THR A 25 19.48 14.68 -16.52
CA THR A 25 19.54 15.73 -17.51
C THR A 25 20.61 16.77 -17.15
N PRO A 26 21.38 17.28 -18.13
CA PRO A 26 22.34 18.37 -17.91
C PRO A 26 21.74 19.56 -17.17
N ARG A 27 22.54 20.17 -16.30
CA ARG A 27 22.14 21.27 -15.42
C ARG A 27 22.47 22.62 -16.05
N PHE A 28 21.69 23.64 -15.72
CA PHE A 28 21.88 24.99 -16.24
C PHE A 28 23.03 25.70 -15.54
N GLN A 29 23.83 26.48 -16.27
CA GLN A 29 24.86 27.32 -15.64
C GLN A 29 24.29 28.66 -15.15
N ASP A 30 23.18 29.10 -15.74
CA ASP A 30 22.46 30.33 -15.42
C ASP A 30 20.96 30.05 -15.54
N LEU A 31 20.18 30.56 -14.59
CA LEU A 31 18.72 30.40 -14.55
C LEU A 31 17.98 31.64 -15.09
N ASN A 32 18.68 32.66 -15.60
CA ASN A 32 18.01 33.78 -16.28
C ASN A 32 17.32 33.33 -17.58
N ASN A 33 16.11 33.84 -17.83
CA ASN A 33 15.25 33.47 -18.95
C ASN A 33 14.88 31.98 -18.93
N LYS A 34 14.83 31.38 -17.74
CA LYS A 34 14.35 30.02 -17.51
C LYS A 34 13.05 30.04 -16.72
N THR A 35 12.17 29.11 -17.05
CA THR A 35 10.93 28.87 -16.31
C THR A 35 11.13 27.64 -15.43
N ILE A 36 11.00 27.79 -14.11
CA ILE A 36 11.13 26.68 -13.16
C ILE A 36 9.75 26.33 -12.61
N CYS A 37 9.37 25.06 -12.65
CA CYS A 37 8.12 24.57 -12.07
C CYS A 37 8.36 24.07 -10.65
N PHE A 38 7.77 24.75 -9.66
CA PHE A 38 7.68 24.27 -8.29
C PHE A 38 6.48 23.34 -8.17
N ILE A 39 6.75 22.10 -7.82
CA ILE A 39 5.75 21.04 -7.76
C ILE A 39 5.54 20.65 -6.31
N GLU A 40 4.39 21.00 -5.78
CA GLU A 40 3.96 20.55 -4.47
C GLU A 40 3.26 19.20 -4.60
N MET A 41 3.80 18.17 -3.95
CA MET A 41 3.25 16.80 -4.06
C MET A 41 1.95 16.61 -3.26
N LEU A 42 1.76 17.36 -2.18
CA LEU A 42 0.60 17.34 -1.30
C LEU A 42 0.42 18.77 -0.74
N VAL A 43 -0.80 19.31 -0.74
CA VAL A 43 -1.04 20.58 -0.02
C VAL A 43 -0.85 20.39 1.49
N ASP A 44 -0.67 21.49 2.21
CA ASP A 44 -0.48 21.52 3.67
C ASP A 44 0.72 20.66 4.12
N SER A 45 1.74 20.60 3.27
CA SER A 45 2.94 19.78 3.48
C SER A 45 3.95 20.44 4.42
N GLY A 46 3.75 21.72 4.75
CA GLY A 46 4.67 22.55 5.51
C GLY A 46 5.77 23.20 4.66
N PHE A 47 5.75 23.02 3.33
CA PHE A 47 6.73 23.62 2.42
C PHE A 47 6.28 24.94 1.80
N GLU A 48 5.08 25.43 2.09
CA GLU A 48 4.51 26.64 1.49
C GLU A 48 5.40 27.87 1.74
N GLU A 49 5.87 28.02 2.99
CA GLU A 49 6.79 29.09 3.35
C GLU A 49 8.19 28.89 2.72
N LEU A 50 8.67 27.64 2.62
CA LEU A 50 9.93 27.34 1.93
C LEU A 50 9.86 27.69 0.44
N MET A 51 8.77 27.34 -0.23
CA MET A 51 8.54 27.64 -1.65
C MET A 51 8.51 29.15 -1.88
N ALA A 52 7.85 29.92 -1.00
CA ALA A 52 7.83 31.38 -1.07
C ALA A 52 9.24 32.00 -0.89
N LYS A 53 10.01 31.49 0.08
CA LYS A 53 11.40 31.91 0.32
C LYS A 53 12.32 31.55 -0.84
N ALA A 54 12.20 30.34 -1.39
CA ALA A 54 12.96 29.88 -2.55
C ALA A 54 12.64 30.70 -3.80
N THR A 55 11.38 31.04 -4.01
CA THR A 55 10.94 31.94 -5.09
C THR A 55 11.63 33.30 -4.98
N SER A 56 11.59 33.90 -3.77
CA SER A 56 12.20 35.21 -3.52
C SER A 56 13.72 35.18 -3.69
N TYR A 57 14.37 34.13 -3.18
CA TYR A 57 15.81 33.92 -3.29
C TYR A 57 16.28 33.77 -4.74
N LEU A 58 15.61 32.93 -5.54
CA LEU A 58 15.97 32.72 -6.94
C LEU A 58 15.74 33.98 -7.78
N LYS A 59 14.62 34.70 -7.58
CA LYS A 59 14.35 35.96 -8.30
C LYS A 59 15.35 37.08 -7.97
N LEU A 60 15.88 37.10 -6.74
CA LEU A 60 16.91 38.05 -6.36
C LEU A 60 18.24 37.78 -7.10
N ARG A 61 18.61 36.51 -7.29
CA ARG A 61 19.86 36.10 -7.95
C ARG A 61 19.76 36.05 -9.48
N TYR A 62 18.57 35.72 -9.99
CA TYR A 62 18.26 35.58 -11.41
C TYR A 62 17.04 36.45 -11.75
N PRO A 63 17.21 37.77 -11.97
CA PRO A 63 16.08 38.69 -12.12
C PRO A 63 15.13 38.39 -13.29
N LYS A 64 15.57 37.60 -14.28
CA LYS A 64 14.77 37.17 -15.43
C LYS A 64 14.25 35.73 -15.33
N ILE A 65 14.30 35.11 -14.15
CA ILE A 65 13.72 33.78 -13.92
C ILE A 65 12.20 33.87 -13.80
N GLU A 66 11.51 32.92 -14.41
CA GLU A 66 10.09 32.69 -14.21
C GLU A 66 9.90 31.48 -13.30
N ILE A 67 8.94 31.55 -12.38
CA ILE A 67 8.64 30.46 -11.44
C ILE A 67 7.14 30.25 -11.45
N ASN A 68 6.73 29.05 -11.85
CA ASN A 68 5.35 28.59 -11.84
C ASN A 68 5.20 27.59 -10.70
N GLN A 69 4.02 27.52 -10.08
CA GLN A 69 3.74 26.54 -9.02
C GLN A 69 2.53 25.70 -9.42
N ILE A 70 2.66 24.39 -9.23
CA ILE A 70 1.57 23.44 -9.39
C ILE A 70 1.42 22.57 -8.14
N ASN A 71 0.21 22.08 -7.92
CA ASN A 71 -0.04 21.03 -6.95
C ASN A 71 -0.39 19.72 -7.68
N LYS A 72 0.39 18.66 -7.42
CA LYS A 72 0.21 17.38 -8.12
C LYS A 72 -1.05 16.66 -7.66
N GLN A 73 -1.38 16.72 -6.37
CA GLN A 73 -2.53 16.04 -5.80
C GLN A 73 -3.85 16.60 -6.34
N SER A 74 -3.96 17.91 -6.55
CA SER A 74 -5.15 18.52 -7.16
C SER A 74 -5.38 18.11 -8.63
N LEU A 75 -4.40 17.44 -9.25
CA LEU A 75 -4.43 16.98 -10.64
C LEU A 75 -4.55 15.45 -10.75
N SER A 76 -4.45 14.72 -9.63
CA SER A 76 -4.40 13.24 -9.59
C SER A 76 -5.76 12.56 -9.44
N GLY A 77 -6.77 13.03 -10.16
CA GLY A 77 -8.00 12.25 -10.41
C GLY A 77 -7.87 11.27 -11.58
N THR A 78 -6.69 11.18 -12.20
CA THR A 78 -6.44 10.23 -13.28
C THR A 78 -5.22 9.37 -12.98
N THR A 79 -5.32 8.09 -13.30
CA THR A 79 -4.22 7.14 -13.40
C THR A 79 -3.17 7.54 -14.46
N ASN A 80 -3.44 8.56 -15.28
CA ASN A 80 -2.50 9.13 -16.22
C ASN A 80 -1.98 10.47 -15.70
N ASN A 81 -0.75 10.48 -15.19
CA ASN A 81 0.05 11.68 -14.89
C ASN A 81 0.24 12.64 -16.09
N GLU A 82 -0.40 12.40 -17.24
CA GLU A 82 -0.20 13.10 -18.50
C GLU A 82 -0.50 14.60 -18.42
N SER A 83 -1.57 15.00 -17.73
CA SER A 83 -1.91 16.42 -17.51
C SER A 83 -0.85 17.12 -16.63
N CYS A 84 -0.38 16.48 -15.56
CA CYS A 84 0.73 17.02 -14.75
C CYS A 84 2.03 17.08 -15.56
N ASN A 85 2.32 16.02 -16.31
CA ASN A 85 3.53 15.93 -17.12
C ASN A 85 3.54 17.04 -18.17
N ASN A 86 2.41 17.32 -18.83
CA ASN A 86 2.31 18.41 -19.81
C ASN A 86 2.54 19.79 -19.16
N LEU A 87 1.92 20.06 -18.01
CA LEU A 87 2.12 21.33 -17.30
C LEU A 87 3.56 21.53 -16.82
N VAL A 88 4.25 20.45 -16.44
CA VAL A 88 5.64 20.50 -15.99
C VAL A 88 6.61 20.57 -17.18
N ARG A 89 6.27 19.96 -18.32
CA ARG A 89 7.09 19.97 -19.55
C ARG A 89 7.18 21.34 -20.22
N ASP A 90 6.24 22.25 -19.95
CA ASP A 90 6.32 23.64 -20.43
C ASP A 90 7.41 24.46 -19.68
N ALA A 91 7.97 23.93 -18.58
CA ALA A 91 9.07 24.54 -17.86
C ALA A 91 10.44 24.05 -18.36
N ASP A 92 11.49 24.81 -18.07
CA ASP A 92 12.88 24.42 -18.32
C ASP A 92 13.45 23.49 -17.24
N ALA A 93 12.93 23.54 -16.01
CA ALA A 93 13.37 22.73 -14.88
C ALA A 93 12.28 22.55 -13.82
N PHE A 94 12.48 21.63 -12.88
CA PHE A 94 11.55 21.42 -11.76
C PHE A 94 12.21 21.46 -10.39
N VAL A 95 11.43 21.86 -9.37
CA VAL A 95 11.72 21.62 -7.96
C VAL A 95 10.52 20.92 -7.33
N CYS A 96 10.69 19.69 -6.87
CA CYS A 96 9.59 18.87 -6.36
C CYS A 96 9.63 18.78 -4.82
N PHE A 97 8.61 19.32 -4.15
CA PHE A 97 8.51 19.34 -2.69
C PHE A 97 7.67 18.15 -2.21
N ALA A 98 8.34 17.16 -1.60
CA ALA A 98 7.72 15.91 -1.18
C ALA A 98 7.27 15.97 0.29
N ALA A 99 5.96 15.90 0.50
CA ALA A 99 5.32 15.97 1.81
C ALA A 99 5.84 14.93 2.83
N PRO A 100 5.55 15.10 4.15
CA PRO A 100 6.12 14.29 5.24
C PRO A 100 5.53 12.87 5.33
N ALA A 101 5.57 12.12 4.24
CA ALA A 101 5.09 10.75 4.13
C ALA A 101 5.99 9.93 3.21
N THR A 102 6.24 8.67 3.59
CA THR A 102 7.08 7.75 2.82
C THR A 102 6.53 7.43 1.44
N SER A 103 5.21 7.25 1.32
CA SER A 103 4.55 7.06 0.03
C SER A 103 4.76 8.26 -0.90
N VAL A 104 4.59 9.49 -0.39
CA VAL A 104 4.73 10.73 -1.17
C VAL A 104 6.19 10.96 -1.57
N THR A 105 7.14 10.75 -0.67
CA THR A 105 8.58 10.87 -1.00
C THR A 105 9.01 9.82 -2.00
N SER A 106 8.57 8.57 -1.86
CA SER A 106 8.84 7.53 -2.84
C SER A 106 8.24 7.87 -4.20
N ASP A 107 7.01 8.39 -4.24
CA ASP A 107 6.34 8.79 -5.49
C ASP A 107 7.03 9.99 -6.15
N ALA A 108 7.40 11.01 -5.38
CA ALA A 108 8.13 12.18 -5.88
C ALA A 108 9.43 11.79 -6.59
N ILE A 109 10.22 10.91 -5.97
CA ILE A 109 11.48 10.41 -6.54
C ILE A 109 11.21 9.54 -7.76
N SER A 110 10.24 8.62 -7.71
CA SER A 110 9.89 7.77 -8.85
C SER A 110 9.41 8.58 -10.03
N TRP A 111 8.55 9.57 -9.80
CA TRP A 111 8.01 10.43 -10.84
C TRP A 111 9.09 11.32 -11.45
N ALA A 112 9.94 11.94 -10.61
CA ALA A 112 11.12 12.69 -11.05
C ALA A 112 12.07 11.83 -11.89
N SER A 113 12.26 10.56 -11.52
CA SER A 113 13.12 9.61 -12.25
C SER A 113 12.54 9.23 -13.61
N GLN A 114 11.32 8.69 -13.61
CA GLN A 114 10.74 8.01 -14.78
C GLN A 114 10.12 8.96 -15.80
N TYR A 115 9.67 10.16 -15.37
CA TYR A 115 8.89 11.06 -16.22
C TYR A 115 9.48 12.45 -16.39
N LEU A 116 10.32 12.93 -15.47
CA LEU A 116 10.90 14.28 -15.59
C LEU A 116 12.33 14.20 -16.12
N GLU A 117 13.25 13.59 -15.38
CA GLU A 117 14.66 13.48 -15.79
C GLU A 117 14.83 12.58 -17.02
N ASN A 118 14.09 11.47 -17.11
CA ASN A 118 14.13 10.59 -18.28
C ASN A 118 13.61 11.28 -19.56
N ASP A 119 12.76 12.30 -19.42
CA ASP A 119 12.21 13.09 -20.53
C ASP A 119 13.04 14.36 -20.82
N GLY A 120 14.20 14.51 -20.18
CA GLY A 120 15.10 15.64 -20.41
C GLY A 120 14.75 16.90 -19.63
N LEU A 121 13.97 16.80 -18.56
CA LEU A 121 13.68 17.91 -17.66
C LEU A 121 14.55 17.82 -16.40
N PRO A 122 15.51 18.74 -16.19
CA PRO A 122 16.38 18.71 -15.03
C PRO A 122 15.67 19.20 -13.77
N GLY A 123 15.94 18.60 -12.62
CA GLY A 123 15.41 19.12 -11.37
C GLY A 123 16.04 18.59 -10.10
N VAL A 124 15.39 18.94 -8.98
CA VAL A 124 15.78 18.55 -7.63
C VAL A 124 14.53 18.32 -6.78
N CYS A 125 14.57 17.30 -5.93
CA CYS A 125 13.53 17.06 -4.94
C CYS A 125 13.89 17.73 -3.60
N VAL A 126 12.90 18.20 -2.86
CA VAL A 126 13.04 18.67 -1.49
C VAL A 126 12.27 17.69 -0.62
N ILE A 127 12.96 17.09 0.35
CA ILE A 127 12.43 16.03 1.20
C ILE A 127 12.72 16.34 2.67
N TYR A 128 11.96 15.75 3.58
CA TYR A 128 12.30 15.79 5.00
C TYR A 128 13.47 14.86 5.33
N ASP A 129 14.32 15.26 6.27
CA ASP A 129 15.58 14.57 6.62
C ASP A 129 15.38 13.12 7.11
N TYR A 130 14.33 12.87 7.88
CA TYR A 130 13.98 11.53 8.35
C TYR A 130 13.53 10.59 7.22
N LEU A 131 13.26 11.10 6.00
CA LEU A 131 12.84 10.33 4.83
C LEU A 131 13.96 10.02 3.83
N VAL A 132 15.21 10.37 4.16
CA VAL A 132 16.38 10.15 3.29
C VAL A 132 16.53 8.69 2.85
N GLU A 133 16.34 7.73 3.75
CA GLU A 133 16.46 6.32 3.40
C GLU A 133 15.33 5.85 2.46
N THR A 134 14.13 6.42 2.57
CA THR A 134 13.05 6.18 1.60
C THR A 134 13.41 6.74 0.23
N ALA A 135 13.95 7.96 0.16
CA ALA A 135 14.40 8.55 -1.10
C ALA A 135 15.53 7.72 -1.75
N LYS A 136 16.50 7.25 -0.97
CA LYS A 136 17.57 6.37 -1.45
C LYS A 136 17.04 5.04 -1.99
N ASN A 137 16.04 4.42 -1.35
CA ASN A 137 15.43 3.20 -1.86
C ASN A 137 14.77 3.45 -3.21
N ALA A 138 14.01 4.55 -3.33
CA ALA A 138 13.39 4.93 -4.60
C ALA A 138 14.44 5.21 -5.69
N ILE A 139 15.50 5.98 -5.40
CA ILE A 139 16.63 6.21 -6.32
C ILE A 139 17.24 4.88 -6.79
N ARG A 140 17.49 3.96 -5.85
CA ARG A 140 18.09 2.65 -6.13
C ARG A 140 17.16 1.77 -6.97
N ARG A 141 15.86 1.79 -6.69
CA ARG A 141 14.83 1.04 -7.42
C ARG A 141 14.64 1.54 -8.85
N GLU A 142 14.61 2.86 -9.02
CA GLU A 142 14.29 3.48 -10.31
C GLU A 142 15.53 3.67 -11.19
N GLY A 143 16.74 3.58 -10.62
CA GLY A 143 18.00 3.65 -11.38
C GLY A 143 18.42 5.06 -11.78
N ALA A 144 17.74 6.10 -11.29
CA ALA A 144 18.10 7.50 -11.51
C ALA A 144 18.64 8.12 -10.21
N MET A 145 19.83 8.75 -10.27
CA MET A 145 20.48 9.39 -9.12
C MET A 145 19.85 10.76 -8.79
N ILE A 146 18.52 10.82 -8.62
CA ILE A 146 17.78 12.06 -8.36
C ILE A 146 18.44 12.87 -7.24
N ARG A 147 18.70 14.14 -7.55
CA ARG A 147 19.22 15.09 -6.56
C ARG A 147 18.11 15.43 -5.59
N TYR A 148 18.45 15.50 -4.30
CA TYR A 148 17.52 15.97 -3.29
C TYR A 148 18.19 16.89 -2.26
N VAL A 149 17.37 17.75 -1.65
CA VAL A 149 17.70 18.64 -0.54
C VAL A 149 16.90 18.20 0.68
N THR A 150 17.55 18.12 1.83
CA THR A 150 16.91 17.70 3.08
C THR A 150 16.51 18.89 3.93
N VAL A 151 15.33 18.81 4.53
CA VAL A 151 14.79 19.83 5.43
C VAL A 151 14.39 19.17 6.76
N PRO A 152 14.71 19.76 7.91
CA PRO A 152 14.19 19.30 9.21
C PRO A 152 12.67 19.23 9.25
N PHE A 153 12.13 18.21 9.92
CA PHE A 153 10.69 18.08 10.20
C PHE A 153 10.39 18.29 11.69
N PRO A 154 9.31 19.02 12.04
CA PRO A 154 8.47 19.83 11.16
C PRO A 154 9.21 21.05 10.60
N TYR A 155 8.66 21.69 9.56
CA TYR A 155 9.24 22.91 8.97
C TYR A 155 9.53 24.01 10.01
N SER A 156 8.71 24.11 11.07
CA SER A 156 8.92 25.06 12.18
C SER A 156 10.27 24.90 12.89
N ASP A 157 10.91 23.73 12.75
CA ASP A 157 12.13 23.39 13.45
C ASP A 157 13.38 23.72 12.63
N ILE A 158 13.22 24.30 11.42
CA ILE A 158 14.35 24.77 10.61
C ILE A 158 15.05 25.92 11.35
N PRO A 159 16.31 25.76 11.75
CA PRO A 159 17.06 26.86 12.35
C PRO A 159 17.20 28.00 11.34
N THR A 160 17.04 29.25 11.79
CA THR A 160 17.15 30.44 10.93
C THR A 160 18.42 30.44 10.08
N ASP A 161 19.54 30.01 10.67
CA ASP A 161 20.86 29.96 10.01
C ASP A 161 20.98 28.84 8.96
N SER A 162 20.06 27.87 8.96
CA SER A 162 20.02 26.77 7.99
C SER A 162 19.21 27.09 6.73
N MET A 163 18.33 28.11 6.79
CA MET A 163 17.46 28.46 5.67
C MET A 163 18.27 28.89 4.44
N SER A 164 19.26 29.76 4.59
CA SER A 164 20.15 30.19 3.49
C SER A 164 20.83 29.00 2.82
N ARG A 165 21.31 28.04 3.62
CA ARG A 165 21.94 26.80 3.13
C ARG A 165 20.98 25.92 2.35
N ILE A 166 19.72 25.76 2.80
CA ILE A 166 18.70 24.99 2.08
C ILE A 166 18.42 25.63 0.72
N LEU A 167 18.26 26.96 0.68
CA LEU A 167 18.01 27.70 -0.55
C LEU A 167 19.17 27.60 -1.55
N GLU A 168 20.42 27.73 -1.06
CA GLU A 168 21.63 27.49 -1.84
C GLU A 168 21.72 26.05 -2.38
N GLN A 169 21.29 25.06 -1.59
CA GLN A 169 21.27 23.66 -2.03
C GLN A 169 20.24 23.41 -3.13
N ILE A 170 19.08 24.06 -3.08
CA ILE A 170 18.07 24.00 -4.16
C ILE A 170 18.65 24.57 -5.45
N GLU A 171 19.20 25.78 -5.42
CA GLU A 171 19.88 26.39 -6.58
C GLU A 171 21.00 25.49 -7.12
N ARG A 172 21.84 24.97 -6.22
CA ARG A 172 22.94 24.08 -6.59
C ARG A 172 22.44 22.77 -7.21
N GLY A 173 21.30 22.26 -6.78
CA GLY A 173 20.64 21.09 -7.37
C GLY A 173 20.34 21.30 -8.85
N LEU A 174 19.84 22.50 -9.20
CA LEU A 174 19.50 22.91 -10.57
C LEU A 174 20.72 23.28 -11.43
N THR A 175 21.83 23.71 -10.82
CA THR A 175 22.92 24.38 -11.55
C THR A 175 24.25 23.63 -11.57
N LYS A 176 24.56 22.84 -10.54
CA LYS A 176 25.87 22.17 -10.45
C LYS A 176 26.00 21.13 -11.58
N PRO A 177 27.09 21.11 -12.37
CA PRO A 177 27.31 20.08 -13.37
C PRO A 177 27.16 18.66 -12.80
N LEU A 178 26.72 17.73 -13.66
CA LEU A 178 26.56 16.34 -13.28
C LEU A 178 27.92 15.71 -12.96
N ASN A 179 27.95 14.81 -11.99
CA ASN A 179 29.10 13.96 -11.72
C ASN A 179 29.04 12.66 -12.53
N ALA A 180 30.12 11.88 -12.51
CA ALA A 180 30.22 10.65 -13.30
C ALA A 180 29.09 9.65 -13.03
N ASP A 181 28.59 9.57 -11.79
CA ASP A 181 27.55 8.63 -11.37
C ASP A 181 26.18 9.05 -11.86
N GLU A 182 25.92 10.35 -11.90
CA GLU A 182 24.68 10.95 -12.44
C GLU A 182 24.58 10.79 -13.96
N CYS A 183 25.70 10.60 -14.66
CA CYS A 183 25.76 10.37 -16.10
C CYS A 183 25.77 8.89 -16.50
N ARG A 184 25.77 7.95 -15.54
CA ARG A 184 25.88 6.52 -15.85
C ARG A 184 24.65 6.03 -16.60
N THR A 185 24.90 5.19 -17.60
CA THR A 185 23.88 4.49 -18.40
C THR A 185 24.09 2.98 -18.34
N GLY A 186 23.18 2.23 -18.95
CA GLY A 186 23.26 0.77 -19.06
C GLY A 186 22.56 0.03 -17.93
N ILE A 187 22.73 -1.29 -17.89
CA ILE A 187 22.05 -2.15 -16.93
C ILE A 187 22.89 -2.23 -15.65
N PHE A 188 22.25 -2.02 -14.50
CA PHE A 188 22.83 -2.28 -13.20
C PHE A 188 22.19 -3.51 -12.58
N SER A 189 23.02 -4.51 -12.32
CA SER A 189 22.62 -5.73 -11.61
C SER A 189 23.00 -5.64 -10.15
N PHE A 190 22.10 -6.09 -9.30
CA PHE A 190 22.31 -6.13 -7.86
C PHE A 190 23.15 -7.36 -7.49
N GLU A 191 24.02 -7.21 -6.49
CA GLU A 191 24.72 -8.35 -5.93
C GLU A 191 23.72 -9.37 -5.38
N LYS A 192 23.90 -10.63 -5.78
CA LYS A 192 23.09 -11.73 -5.28
C LYS A 192 23.48 -12.01 -3.84
N THR A 193 22.50 -12.16 -2.97
CA THR A 193 22.73 -12.57 -1.60
C THR A 193 23.03 -14.07 -1.54
N PRO A 194 23.84 -14.52 -0.55
CA PRO A 194 24.05 -15.95 -0.33
C PRO A 194 22.73 -16.67 -0.08
N ARG A 195 22.56 -17.86 -0.66
CA ARG A 195 21.37 -18.69 -0.48
C ARG A 195 21.13 -19.04 0.99
N VAL A 196 22.18 -19.48 1.69
CA VAL A 196 22.17 -19.70 3.14
C VAL A 196 22.67 -18.44 3.83
N CYS A 197 21.85 -17.85 4.70
CA CYS A 197 22.21 -16.61 5.40
C CYS A 197 22.80 -16.87 6.80
N ILE A 198 22.54 -18.04 7.40
CA ILE A 198 23.14 -18.46 8.67
C ILE A 198 23.10 -19.98 8.84
N GLU A 199 24.10 -20.52 9.52
CA GLU A 199 24.08 -21.88 10.09
C GLU A 199 24.14 -21.81 11.61
N GLY A 200 23.19 -22.46 12.29
CA GLY A 200 23.11 -22.37 13.74
C GLY A 200 22.05 -23.27 14.36
N THR A 201 22.02 -23.25 15.68
CA THR A 201 20.91 -23.78 16.46
C THR A 201 19.64 -22.97 16.21
N LEU A 202 18.48 -23.50 16.59
CA LEU A 202 17.21 -22.77 16.48
C LEU A 202 17.27 -21.38 17.12
N SER A 203 17.85 -21.26 18.32
CA SER A 203 17.96 -19.96 19.01
C SER A 203 18.81 -18.96 18.22
N GLU A 204 19.97 -19.39 17.73
CA GLU A 204 20.87 -18.53 16.94
C GLU A 204 20.21 -18.06 15.64
N ILE A 205 19.42 -18.94 15.00
CA ILE A 205 18.64 -18.60 13.80
C ILE A 205 17.54 -17.59 14.14
N GLN A 206 16.76 -17.81 15.20
CA GLN A 206 15.72 -16.86 15.61
C GLN A 206 16.32 -15.48 15.90
N ASP A 207 17.41 -15.42 16.66
CA ASP A 207 18.09 -14.16 17.01
C ASP A 207 18.68 -13.46 15.78
N TYR A 208 19.18 -14.22 14.81
CA TYR A 208 19.67 -13.66 13.55
C TYR A 208 18.53 -13.08 12.71
N TYR A 209 17.46 -13.84 12.46
CA TYR A 209 16.34 -13.37 11.63
C TYR A 209 15.64 -12.18 12.25
N TYR A 210 15.50 -12.14 13.59
CA TYR A 210 14.96 -10.98 14.29
C TYR A 210 15.85 -9.74 14.12
N ARG A 211 17.17 -9.85 14.36
CA ARG A 211 18.11 -8.71 14.21
C ARG A 211 18.22 -8.21 12.77
N MET A 212 18.05 -9.10 11.79
CA MET A 212 18.04 -8.75 10.37
C MET A 212 16.70 -8.16 9.91
N ASN A 213 15.70 -8.06 10.79
CA ASN A 213 14.33 -7.63 10.49
C ASN A 213 13.64 -8.50 9.43
N PHE A 214 13.90 -9.80 9.43
CA PHE A 214 13.26 -10.76 8.52
C PHE A 214 11.94 -11.33 9.07
N THR A 215 11.60 -11.00 10.32
CA THR A 215 10.39 -11.48 10.99
C THR A 215 9.46 -10.34 11.35
N ASP A 216 8.22 -10.70 11.63
CA ASP A 216 7.16 -9.84 12.17
C ASP A 216 7.26 -9.66 13.70
N GLY A 217 8.42 -9.94 14.29
CA GLY A 217 8.62 -9.95 15.75
C GLY A 217 8.18 -11.25 16.43
N LEU A 218 7.56 -12.18 15.70
CA LEU A 218 7.21 -13.52 16.20
C LEU A 218 8.27 -14.56 15.78
N PRO A 219 8.40 -15.67 16.52
CA PRO A 219 9.28 -16.78 16.15
C PRO A 219 8.92 -17.37 14.78
N ILE A 220 9.92 -17.88 14.06
CA ILE A 220 9.74 -18.56 12.77
C ILE A 220 10.02 -20.07 12.87
N ILE A 221 9.53 -20.84 11.90
CA ILE A 221 10.14 -22.14 11.57
C ILE A 221 11.34 -21.86 10.65
N PRO A 222 12.55 -22.34 10.96
CA PRO A 222 13.72 -22.13 10.10
C PRO A 222 13.45 -22.62 8.67
N PRO A 223 13.62 -21.77 7.65
CA PRO A 223 13.48 -22.18 6.26
C PRO A 223 14.75 -22.92 5.83
N THR A 224 14.84 -24.21 6.16
CA THR A 224 15.91 -25.09 5.67
C THR A 224 15.58 -25.58 4.26
N GLU A 225 16.58 -26.08 3.53
CA GLU A 225 16.38 -26.73 2.22
C GLU A 225 15.31 -27.84 2.28
N GLU A 226 15.34 -28.65 3.34
CA GLU A 226 14.38 -29.75 3.54
C GLU A 226 12.95 -29.22 3.76
N ASN A 227 12.79 -28.21 4.61
CA ASN A 227 11.46 -27.63 4.88
C ASN A 227 10.89 -26.93 3.65
N VAL A 228 11.74 -26.25 2.86
CA VAL A 228 11.32 -25.57 1.63
C VAL A 228 11.00 -26.58 0.54
N ALA A 229 11.79 -27.64 0.38
CA ALA A 229 11.48 -28.72 -0.54
C ALA A 229 10.15 -29.42 -0.21
N GLU A 230 9.82 -29.59 1.08
CA GLU A 230 8.52 -30.10 1.49
C GLU A 230 7.39 -29.10 1.18
N MET A 231 7.58 -27.81 1.47
CA MET A 231 6.61 -26.76 1.16
C MET A 231 6.26 -26.70 -0.33
N LEU A 232 7.28 -26.83 -1.20
CA LEU A 232 7.13 -26.77 -2.65
C LEU A 232 6.27 -27.92 -3.22
N LYS A 233 6.06 -29.02 -2.50
CA LYS A 233 5.12 -30.08 -2.91
C LYS A 233 3.66 -29.64 -2.91
N GLY A 234 3.38 -28.47 -2.34
CA GLY A 234 2.05 -27.86 -2.28
C GLY A 234 1.56 -27.25 -3.59
N THR A 235 2.38 -27.21 -4.64
CA THR A 235 2.05 -26.65 -5.94
C THR A 235 2.73 -27.45 -7.06
N SER A 236 2.16 -27.43 -8.26
CA SER A 236 2.79 -27.99 -9.47
C SER A 236 3.76 -27.03 -10.18
N HIS A 237 3.78 -25.77 -9.76
CA HIS A 237 4.62 -24.71 -10.33
C HIS A 237 6.10 -24.91 -10.01
N GLN A 238 6.96 -24.47 -10.93
CA GLN A 238 8.40 -24.65 -10.76
C GLN A 238 8.97 -23.67 -9.73
N PRO A 239 9.96 -24.06 -8.90
CA PRO A 239 10.50 -23.18 -7.86
C PRO A 239 11.05 -21.84 -8.38
N ASP A 240 11.60 -21.82 -9.60
CA ASP A 240 12.18 -20.63 -10.24
C ASP A 240 11.18 -19.82 -11.08
N GLU A 241 9.93 -20.27 -11.17
CA GLU A 241 8.86 -19.54 -11.82
C GLU A 241 8.62 -18.19 -11.12
N VAL A 242 8.59 -17.13 -11.91
CA VAL A 242 8.38 -15.76 -11.42
C VAL A 242 6.88 -15.51 -11.23
N VAL A 243 6.48 -15.24 -10.00
CA VAL A 243 5.10 -14.87 -9.65
C VAL A 243 4.85 -13.40 -9.99
N THR A 244 5.81 -12.53 -9.70
CA THR A 244 5.73 -11.10 -10.03
C THR A 244 7.11 -10.44 -10.06
N THR A 245 7.26 -9.38 -10.85
CA THR A 245 8.42 -8.46 -10.83
C THR A 245 8.12 -7.14 -10.11
N GLU A 246 6.88 -6.93 -9.67
CA GLU A 246 6.38 -5.64 -9.19
C GLU A 246 5.95 -5.70 -7.71
N MET A 247 6.51 -6.64 -6.93
CA MET A 247 6.13 -6.79 -5.53
C MET A 247 6.45 -5.51 -4.75
N ALA A 248 5.40 -4.85 -4.26
CA ALA A 248 5.50 -3.65 -3.46
C ALA A 248 6.09 -3.94 -2.07
N PRO A 249 6.80 -3.00 -1.43
CA PRO A 249 7.07 -1.64 -1.88
C PRO A 249 8.20 -1.41 -2.89
N GLU A 250 9.18 -2.29 -2.98
CA GLU A 250 10.43 -2.00 -3.71
C GLU A 250 10.49 -2.57 -5.14
N LYS A 251 9.36 -3.03 -5.69
CA LYS A 251 9.26 -3.64 -7.03
C LYS A 251 10.23 -4.81 -7.17
N MET A 252 10.18 -5.71 -6.19
CA MET A 252 11.05 -6.88 -6.12
C MET A 252 10.53 -7.98 -7.05
N LYS A 253 11.47 -8.79 -7.55
CA LYS A 253 11.17 -10.03 -8.28
C LYS A 253 11.01 -11.20 -7.32
N VAL A 254 9.84 -11.80 -7.35
CA VAL A 254 9.41 -12.89 -6.46
C VAL A 254 9.17 -14.16 -7.28
N THR A 255 9.79 -15.25 -6.83
CA THR A 255 9.58 -16.60 -7.38
C THR A 255 8.75 -17.48 -6.46
N VAL A 256 8.29 -18.63 -6.97
CA VAL A 256 7.59 -19.65 -6.17
C VAL A 256 8.43 -20.09 -4.96
N GLU A 257 9.74 -20.29 -5.13
CA GLU A 257 10.64 -20.64 -4.02
C GLU A 257 10.70 -19.53 -2.95
N ASN A 258 10.71 -18.26 -3.35
CA ASN A 258 10.70 -17.16 -2.38
C ASN A 258 9.42 -17.19 -1.52
N VAL A 259 8.26 -17.49 -2.13
CA VAL A 259 7.00 -17.66 -1.41
C VAL A 259 7.08 -18.85 -0.47
N ALA A 260 7.65 -19.97 -0.91
CA ALA A 260 7.79 -21.19 -0.10
C ALA A 260 8.69 -20.98 1.13
N ILE A 261 9.81 -20.27 0.99
CA ILE A 261 10.69 -19.90 2.11
C ILE A 261 9.92 -19.13 3.18
N ASN A 262 9.16 -18.11 2.78
CA ASN A 262 8.38 -17.29 3.71
C ASN A 262 7.16 -18.03 4.28
N ALA A 263 6.56 -18.94 3.50
CA ALA A 263 5.50 -19.83 3.97
C ALA A 263 6.00 -20.75 5.09
N VAL A 264 7.20 -21.33 4.94
CA VAL A 264 7.84 -22.11 6.00
C VAL A 264 8.01 -21.26 7.25
N MET A 265 8.58 -20.05 7.11
CA MET A 265 8.76 -19.14 8.25
C MET A 265 7.46 -18.84 9.00
N ALA A 266 6.35 -18.68 8.27
CA ALA A 266 5.02 -18.47 8.83
C ALA A 266 4.47 -19.68 9.60
N GLY A 267 5.03 -20.87 9.37
CA GLY A 267 4.54 -22.15 9.88
C GLY A 267 3.46 -22.77 8.99
N ALA A 268 3.45 -22.47 7.69
CA ALA A 268 2.46 -22.99 6.75
C ALA A 268 2.64 -24.50 6.53
N LYS A 269 1.56 -25.15 6.13
CA LYS A 269 1.60 -26.49 5.55
C LYS A 269 1.69 -26.38 4.03
N PRO A 270 2.24 -27.38 3.32
CA PRO A 270 2.33 -27.38 1.86
C PRO A 270 0.98 -27.09 1.18
N GLN A 271 -0.13 -27.62 1.71
CA GLN A 271 -1.46 -27.41 1.13
C GLN A 271 -1.88 -25.93 1.06
N TYR A 272 -1.24 -25.03 1.83
CA TYR A 272 -1.54 -23.59 1.79
C TYR A 272 -0.86 -22.87 0.63
N MET A 273 0.12 -23.51 -0.02
CA MET A 273 0.96 -22.89 -1.04
C MET A 273 0.17 -22.21 -2.18
N PRO A 274 -0.91 -22.81 -2.75
CA PRO A 274 -1.68 -22.17 -3.81
C PRO A 274 -2.34 -20.86 -3.35
N VAL A 275 -2.85 -20.83 -2.12
CA VAL A 275 -3.46 -19.61 -1.53
C VAL A 275 -2.43 -18.50 -1.39
N LEU A 276 -1.22 -18.87 -0.95
CA LEU A 276 -0.12 -17.94 -0.71
C LEU A 276 0.45 -17.36 -2.01
N LEU A 277 0.53 -18.17 -3.08
CA LEU A 277 0.94 -17.72 -4.40
C LEU A 277 -0.08 -16.74 -5.00
N ALA A 278 -1.37 -17.07 -4.93
CA ALA A 278 -2.44 -16.16 -5.36
C ALA A 278 -2.44 -14.84 -4.57
N ALA A 279 -2.08 -14.87 -3.29
CA ALA A 279 -1.91 -13.65 -2.49
C ALA A 279 -0.77 -12.77 -3.03
N VAL A 280 0.36 -13.36 -3.40
CA VAL A 280 1.50 -12.63 -3.97
C VAL A 280 1.19 -12.10 -5.37
N GLU A 281 0.45 -12.85 -6.19
CA GLU A 281 -0.06 -12.39 -7.49
C GLU A 281 -0.86 -11.09 -7.33
N ILE A 282 -1.78 -11.04 -6.36
CA ILE A 282 -2.58 -9.83 -6.08
C ILE A 282 -1.69 -8.64 -5.69
N LEU A 283 -0.73 -8.85 -4.78
CA LEU A 283 0.14 -7.78 -4.28
C LEU A 283 1.08 -7.24 -5.36
N GLY A 284 1.47 -8.08 -6.31
CA GLY A 284 2.31 -7.70 -7.45
C GLY A 284 1.55 -7.15 -8.65
N SER A 285 0.25 -7.42 -8.78
CA SER A 285 -0.54 -7.00 -9.95
C SER A 285 -1.37 -5.73 -9.72
N ASN A 286 -1.66 -5.36 -8.46
CA ASN A 286 -2.44 -4.17 -8.16
C ASN A 286 -1.57 -3.04 -7.56
N PRO A 287 -1.30 -1.94 -8.32
CA PRO A 287 -0.51 -0.80 -7.86
C PRO A 287 -1.05 -0.11 -6.61
N ALA A 288 -2.35 -0.25 -6.30
CA ALA A 288 -2.96 0.34 -5.11
C ALA A 288 -2.31 -0.15 -3.80
N PHE A 289 -1.72 -1.35 -3.80
CA PHE A 289 -1.00 -1.84 -2.63
C PHE A 289 0.31 -1.09 -2.38
N CYS A 290 0.95 -0.51 -3.40
CA CYS A 290 2.25 0.15 -3.26
C CYS A 290 2.22 1.35 -2.29
N ALA A 291 1.18 2.17 -2.36
CA ALA A 291 1.02 3.30 -1.45
C ALA A 291 0.57 2.87 -0.05
N THR A 292 -0.31 1.87 0.04
CA THR A 292 -0.90 1.43 1.32
C THR A 292 0.08 0.65 2.20
N VAL A 293 1.08 -0.01 1.61
CA VAL A 293 2.14 -0.69 2.37
C VAL A 293 3.25 0.26 2.83
N LYS A 294 3.32 1.50 2.34
CA LYS A 294 4.34 2.51 2.69
C LYS A 294 3.77 3.78 3.31
N SER A 295 2.75 3.65 4.16
CA SER A 295 2.03 4.81 4.70
C SER A 295 2.51 5.21 6.10
N THR A 296 2.24 6.46 6.47
CA THR A 296 2.23 6.93 7.87
C THR A 296 0.93 6.54 8.59
N ASN A 297 -0.12 6.18 7.85
CA ASN A 297 -1.31 5.55 8.39
C ASN A 297 -1.09 4.03 8.59
N SER A 298 -1.90 3.41 9.44
CA SER A 298 -1.71 2.04 9.91
C SER A 298 -2.59 1.03 9.16
N PHE A 299 -2.32 0.90 7.85
CA PHE A 299 -3.04 -0.02 6.97
C PHE A 299 -2.86 -1.50 7.38
N SER A 300 -3.94 -2.25 7.16
CA SER A 300 -4.08 -3.68 7.33
C SER A 300 -4.79 -4.27 6.11
N PHE A 301 -4.71 -5.60 5.98
CA PHE A 301 -5.12 -6.33 4.79
C PHE A 301 -5.96 -7.55 5.16
N MET A 302 -7.29 -7.39 5.08
CA MET A 302 -8.22 -8.50 5.27
C MET A 302 -8.15 -9.44 4.06
N GLN A 303 -8.02 -10.74 4.33
CA GLN A 303 -7.96 -11.81 3.34
C GLN A 303 -9.20 -12.69 3.50
N VAL A 304 -10.06 -12.70 2.50
CA VAL A 304 -11.28 -13.52 2.48
C VAL A 304 -11.07 -14.64 1.47
N ILE A 305 -11.17 -15.89 1.94
CA ILE A 305 -11.04 -17.08 1.10
C ILE A 305 -12.45 -17.60 0.78
N ASN A 306 -12.64 -18.01 -0.48
CA ASN A 306 -13.87 -18.55 -1.04
C ASN A 306 -13.64 -19.89 -1.75
N GLY A 307 -14.72 -20.65 -1.94
CA GLY A 307 -14.72 -21.90 -2.71
C GLY A 307 -14.23 -23.15 -1.95
N PRO A 308 -14.13 -24.30 -2.65
CA PRO A 308 -13.87 -25.61 -2.05
C PRO A 308 -12.60 -25.70 -1.20
N ILE A 309 -11.55 -24.94 -1.54
CA ILE A 309 -10.26 -25.00 -0.84
C ILE A 309 -10.38 -24.70 0.66
N ARG A 310 -11.37 -23.93 1.09
CA ARG A 310 -11.59 -23.65 2.53
C ARG A 310 -11.82 -24.92 3.32
N ASN A 311 -12.56 -25.86 2.74
CA ASN A 311 -12.86 -27.14 3.35
C ASN A 311 -11.64 -28.07 3.27
N GLU A 312 -10.92 -28.07 2.16
CA GLU A 312 -9.66 -28.82 1.99
C GLU A 312 -8.58 -28.42 3.01
N LEU A 313 -8.53 -27.13 3.35
CA LEU A 313 -7.55 -26.57 4.29
C LEU A 313 -8.05 -26.50 5.73
N GLU A 314 -9.28 -26.96 5.99
CA GLU A 314 -9.94 -26.89 7.29
C GLU A 314 -9.96 -25.45 7.86
N MET A 315 -10.18 -24.46 7.00
CA MET A 315 -10.31 -23.05 7.39
C MET A 315 -11.57 -22.83 8.22
N ASN A 316 -11.48 -21.96 9.23
CA ASN A 316 -12.65 -21.63 10.06
C ASN A 316 -13.43 -20.46 9.45
N SER A 317 -14.71 -20.68 9.14
CA SER A 317 -15.70 -19.65 8.79
C SER A 317 -16.80 -19.48 9.85
N GLY A 318 -16.75 -20.30 10.91
CA GLY A 318 -17.78 -20.42 11.94
C GLY A 318 -17.50 -19.63 13.21
N THR A 319 -17.85 -20.22 14.36
CA THR A 319 -17.65 -19.61 15.68
C THR A 319 -16.19 -19.16 15.84
N TYR A 320 -16.01 -17.90 16.24
CA TYR A 320 -14.70 -17.31 16.50
C TYR A 320 -13.75 -17.29 15.28
N ALA A 321 -14.27 -17.24 14.04
CA ALA A 321 -13.50 -17.29 12.79
C ALA A 321 -12.37 -16.24 12.65
N LEU A 322 -12.55 -15.05 13.20
CA LEU A 322 -11.54 -13.97 13.20
C LEU A 322 -10.61 -14.03 14.43
N GLY A 323 -10.84 -14.95 15.35
CA GLY A 323 -10.04 -15.12 16.56
C GLY A 323 -8.94 -16.19 16.41
N PRO A 324 -8.04 -16.32 17.40
CA PRO A 324 -7.05 -17.39 17.44
C PRO A 324 -7.70 -18.77 17.56
N GLY A 325 -6.97 -19.81 17.14
CA GLY A 325 -7.33 -21.21 17.34
C GLY A 325 -7.39 -22.05 16.07
N ASN A 326 -7.65 -21.42 14.91
CA ASN A 326 -7.53 -22.08 13.61
C ASN A 326 -6.18 -21.77 12.95
N MET A 327 -5.40 -22.81 12.67
CA MET A 327 -4.05 -22.65 12.15
C MET A 327 -4.02 -22.12 10.71
N ALA A 328 -4.93 -22.55 9.83
CA ALA A 328 -4.98 -22.08 8.45
C ALA A 328 -5.26 -20.57 8.38
N ASN A 329 -6.30 -20.10 9.07
CA ASN A 329 -6.63 -18.67 9.18
C ASN A 329 -5.44 -17.85 9.71
N ALA A 330 -4.85 -18.30 10.84
CA ALA A 330 -3.75 -17.58 11.48
C ALA A 330 -2.51 -17.48 10.60
N VAL A 331 -2.09 -18.61 10.01
CA VAL A 331 -0.85 -18.72 9.25
C VAL A 331 -0.95 -18.07 7.87
N ILE A 332 -2.05 -18.25 7.14
CA ILE A 332 -2.29 -17.55 5.86
C ILE A 332 -2.30 -16.04 6.12
N GLY A 333 -2.99 -15.61 7.18
CA GLY A 333 -3.01 -14.21 7.61
C GLY A 333 -1.62 -13.65 7.90
N ARG A 334 -0.79 -14.41 8.62
CA ARG A 334 0.57 -14.02 9.01
C ARG A 334 1.55 -14.01 7.84
N ALA A 335 1.44 -14.98 6.92
CA ALA A 335 2.34 -15.11 5.79
C ALA A 335 2.39 -13.84 4.94
N LEU A 336 1.25 -13.15 4.77
CA LEU A 336 1.17 -11.86 4.08
C LEU A 336 2.14 -10.81 4.67
N ARG A 337 2.27 -10.76 6.00
CA ARG A 337 3.18 -9.81 6.65
C ARG A 337 4.65 -10.13 6.33
N LEU A 338 5.01 -11.42 6.36
CA LEU A 338 6.36 -11.86 5.97
C LEU A 338 6.63 -11.60 4.48
N PHE A 339 5.63 -11.75 3.61
CA PHE A 339 5.75 -11.40 2.20
C PHE A 339 6.05 -9.92 2.02
N LEU A 340 5.34 -9.03 2.70
CA LEU A 340 5.64 -7.59 2.61
C LEU A 340 7.07 -7.29 3.09
N ILE A 341 7.50 -7.88 4.21
CA ILE A 341 8.84 -7.69 4.79
C ILE A 341 9.93 -8.19 3.83
N ASN A 342 9.90 -9.48 3.49
CA ASN A 342 11.02 -10.14 2.82
C ASN A 342 10.88 -10.10 1.29
N LEU A 343 9.67 -10.24 0.77
CA LEU A 343 9.42 -10.24 -0.67
C LEU A 343 9.20 -8.83 -1.21
N GLY A 344 8.66 -7.92 -0.41
CA GLY A 344 8.44 -6.52 -0.78
C GLY A 344 9.58 -5.57 -0.41
N GLY A 345 10.46 -5.94 0.51
CA GLY A 345 11.52 -5.07 1.05
C GLY A 345 11.01 -4.06 2.09
N LEU A 346 9.89 -4.35 2.74
CA LEU A 346 9.30 -3.50 3.78
C LEU A 346 10.17 -3.47 5.05
N ARG A 347 10.43 -2.27 5.57
CA ARG A 347 11.24 -1.99 6.75
C ARG A 347 10.56 -0.94 7.62
N ILE A 348 10.22 -1.35 8.85
CA ILE A 348 9.61 -0.48 9.87
C ILE A 348 10.59 0.66 10.20
N GLY A 349 10.08 1.89 10.26
CA GLY A 349 10.86 3.10 10.51
C GLY A 349 11.68 3.59 9.31
N VAL A 350 11.62 2.89 8.17
CA VAL A 350 12.30 3.30 6.94
C VAL A 350 11.31 3.61 5.84
N ASN A 351 10.64 2.60 5.28
CA ASN A 351 9.63 2.76 4.23
C ASN A 351 8.20 2.38 4.71
N LEU A 352 8.07 1.80 5.91
CA LEU A 352 6.82 1.73 6.67
C LEU A 352 6.91 2.64 7.89
N MET A 353 6.07 3.67 7.92
CA MET A 353 6.11 4.72 8.95
C MET A 353 4.78 4.90 9.68
N GLY A 354 3.97 3.83 9.77
CA GLY A 354 2.72 3.82 10.51
C GLY A 354 2.92 4.39 11.92
N VAL A 355 2.25 5.51 12.22
CA VAL A 355 2.54 6.29 13.44
C VAL A 355 2.25 5.49 14.71
N GLN A 356 1.12 4.78 14.76
CA GLN A 356 0.73 3.92 15.90
C GLN A 356 0.81 2.42 15.59
N GLY A 357 0.63 2.02 14.33
CA GLY A 357 0.43 0.62 13.95
C GLY A 357 -1.02 0.14 14.16
N ASN A 358 -1.28 -1.12 13.80
CA ASN A 358 -2.62 -1.71 13.83
C ASN A 358 -2.53 -3.21 14.15
N THR A 359 -3.27 -3.70 15.14
CA THR A 359 -3.22 -5.10 15.57
C THR A 359 -3.69 -6.09 14.51
N SER A 360 -4.60 -5.68 13.62
CA SER A 360 -5.03 -6.52 12.48
C SER A 360 -3.91 -6.73 11.44
N SER A 361 -2.78 -6.01 11.56
CA SER A 361 -1.63 -6.16 10.66
C SER A 361 -0.84 -7.46 10.86
N TYR A 362 -1.00 -8.15 12.00
CA TYR A 362 -0.30 -9.39 12.29
C TYR A 362 -0.93 -10.61 11.61
N THR A 363 -2.26 -10.69 11.61
CA THR A 363 -3.01 -11.76 10.95
C THR A 363 -4.45 -11.31 10.72
N PHE A 364 -4.96 -11.50 9.50
CA PHE A 364 -6.34 -11.17 9.15
C PHE A 364 -6.85 -11.97 7.96
N ALA A 365 -6.85 -13.30 8.07
CA ALA A 365 -7.42 -14.18 7.05
C ALA A 365 -8.54 -15.06 7.61
N PHE A 366 -9.61 -15.25 6.84
CA PHE A 366 -10.71 -16.14 7.20
C PHE A 366 -11.47 -16.64 5.95
N ALA A 367 -12.22 -17.72 6.15
CA ALA A 367 -13.13 -18.27 5.15
C ALA A 367 -14.50 -17.58 5.23
N GLU A 368 -15.10 -17.19 4.09
CA GLU A 368 -16.53 -16.87 4.07
C GLU A 368 -17.36 -18.13 4.42
N ASN A 369 -18.52 -17.95 5.07
CA ASN A 369 -19.42 -19.04 5.44
C ASN A 369 -20.50 -19.19 4.35
N GLU A 370 -20.14 -19.83 3.23
CA GLU A 370 -21.03 -19.96 2.08
C GLU A 370 -22.20 -20.90 2.35
N GLU A 371 -21.98 -21.98 3.11
CA GLU A 371 -22.98 -23.01 3.37
C GLU A 371 -24.12 -22.51 4.26
N ASN A 372 -23.87 -21.48 5.10
CA ASN A 372 -24.89 -20.86 5.93
C ASN A 372 -25.29 -19.45 5.47
N SER A 373 -24.77 -18.99 4.33
CA SER A 373 -25.14 -17.70 3.74
C SER A 373 -26.44 -17.83 2.94
N PRO A 374 -27.39 -16.88 3.06
CA PRO A 374 -28.56 -16.82 2.17
C PRO A 374 -28.25 -16.18 0.81
N TRP A 375 -27.02 -15.72 0.57
CA TRP A 375 -26.60 -15.04 -0.65
C TRP A 375 -25.36 -15.69 -1.27
N GLU A 376 -25.13 -15.42 -2.54
CA GLU A 376 -23.89 -15.78 -3.24
C GLU A 376 -22.65 -15.25 -2.52
N SER A 377 -21.54 -15.96 -2.68
CA SER A 377 -20.25 -15.62 -2.08
C SER A 377 -19.65 -14.35 -2.68
N LEU A 378 -18.68 -13.76 -1.99
CA LEU A 378 -17.88 -12.66 -2.51
C LEU A 378 -17.22 -13.01 -3.84
N ALA A 379 -16.71 -14.24 -4.00
CA ALA A 379 -16.11 -14.70 -5.25
C ALA A 379 -17.09 -14.67 -6.43
N VAL A 380 -18.33 -15.12 -6.23
CA VAL A 380 -19.38 -15.07 -7.25
C VAL A 380 -19.76 -13.63 -7.59
N GLU A 381 -19.85 -12.73 -6.58
CA GLU A 381 -20.04 -11.29 -6.84
C GLU A 381 -18.89 -10.65 -7.64
N LYS A 382 -17.69 -11.27 -7.61
CA LYS A 382 -16.51 -10.87 -8.38
C LYS A 382 -16.37 -11.58 -9.73
N GLY A 383 -17.35 -12.40 -10.10
CA GLY A 383 -17.43 -13.03 -11.42
C GLY A 383 -16.82 -14.44 -11.51
N PHE A 384 -16.40 -15.04 -10.40
CA PHE A 384 -15.90 -16.41 -10.35
C PHE A 384 -17.05 -17.41 -10.17
N LYS A 385 -16.84 -18.67 -10.57
CA LYS A 385 -17.81 -19.75 -10.33
C LYS A 385 -17.73 -20.23 -8.88
N ARG A 386 -18.80 -20.89 -8.42
CA ARG A 386 -18.87 -21.44 -7.04
C ARG A 386 -17.84 -22.53 -6.79
N GLU A 387 -17.45 -23.24 -7.84
CA GLU A 387 -16.48 -24.33 -7.80
C GLU A 387 -15.03 -23.81 -7.83
N GLU A 388 -14.82 -22.54 -8.16
CA GLU A 388 -13.50 -21.91 -8.17
C GLU A 388 -13.12 -21.45 -6.76
N SER A 389 -11.88 -21.73 -6.38
CA SER A 389 -11.30 -21.25 -5.14
C SER A 389 -10.63 -19.91 -5.35
N THR A 390 -10.91 -18.91 -4.52
CA THR A 390 -10.35 -17.57 -4.67
C THR A 390 -9.89 -16.99 -3.35
N ILE A 391 -8.90 -16.09 -3.40
CA ILE A 391 -8.56 -15.18 -2.30
C ILE A 391 -8.89 -13.75 -2.72
N SER A 392 -9.53 -13.00 -1.82
CA SER A 392 -9.75 -11.57 -1.96
C SER A 392 -8.96 -10.81 -0.89
N ILE A 393 -8.10 -9.87 -1.28
CA ILE A 393 -7.34 -9.01 -0.36
C ILE A 393 -7.89 -7.60 -0.41
N PHE A 394 -8.34 -7.12 0.74
CA PHE A 394 -8.82 -5.76 0.97
C PHE A 394 -7.71 -4.87 1.53
N SER A 395 -7.84 -3.55 1.41
CA SER A 395 -6.96 -2.58 2.06
C SER A 395 -7.75 -1.64 2.97
N GLY A 396 -7.13 -1.19 4.07
CA GLY A 396 -7.70 -0.22 5.01
C GLY A 396 -7.44 -0.62 6.46
N GLY A 397 -8.47 -0.61 7.30
CA GLY A 397 -8.47 -1.32 8.57
C GLY A 397 -7.95 -0.57 9.79
N TRP A 398 -7.51 0.68 9.67
CA TRP A 398 -7.11 1.48 10.85
C TRP A 398 -8.29 1.86 11.75
N SER A 399 -9.52 1.68 11.26
CA SER A 399 -10.76 1.85 12.02
C SER A 399 -11.69 0.66 11.78
N TYR A 400 -12.33 0.16 12.84
CA TYR A 400 -13.41 -0.81 12.72
C TYR A 400 -14.41 -0.62 13.85
N LEU A 401 -15.66 -0.98 13.54
CA LEU A 401 -16.78 -1.02 14.44
C LEU A 401 -16.86 -2.43 15.01
N GLY A 402 -16.85 -2.55 16.34
CA GLY A 402 -16.90 -3.82 17.06
C GLY A 402 -18.20 -4.62 16.82
N ASN A 403 -18.53 -5.53 17.73
CA ASN A 403 -19.74 -6.35 17.57
C ASN A 403 -21.00 -5.54 17.88
N TYR A 404 -21.87 -5.37 16.88
CA TYR A 404 -23.22 -4.82 17.05
C TYR A 404 -24.23 -5.96 17.08
N MET A 405 -25.09 -5.97 18.09
CA MET A 405 -26.18 -6.95 18.21
C MET A 405 -27.42 -6.51 17.42
N SER A 406 -27.98 -7.46 16.68
CA SER A 406 -29.32 -7.51 16.08
C SER A 406 -29.83 -6.27 15.31
N GLY A 407 -30.06 -6.46 14.01
CA GLY A 407 -31.16 -5.88 13.24
C GLY A 407 -31.12 -4.39 12.88
N ASN A 408 -30.49 -3.54 13.70
CA ASN A 408 -30.47 -2.11 13.44
C ASN A 408 -29.15 -1.66 12.81
N LEU A 409 -29.11 -1.71 11.46
CA LEU A 409 -28.00 -1.16 10.68
C LEU A 409 -27.72 0.30 11.04
N THR A 410 -28.69 1.08 11.53
CA THR A 410 -28.51 2.49 11.88
C THR A 410 -27.34 2.74 12.83
N LYS A 411 -27.17 1.92 13.89
CA LYS A 411 -26.02 2.11 14.81
C LYS A 411 -24.68 1.85 14.14
N LEU A 412 -24.63 0.87 13.23
CA LEU A 412 -23.46 0.60 12.42
C LEU A 412 -23.19 1.77 11.47
N LEU A 413 -24.24 2.32 10.85
CA LEU A 413 -24.14 3.46 9.94
C LEU A 413 -23.72 4.73 10.66
N GLU A 414 -24.27 5.02 11.84
CA GLU A 414 -23.85 6.13 12.71
C GLU A 414 -22.37 6.01 13.07
N GLY A 415 -21.92 4.81 13.46
CA GLY A 415 -20.50 4.55 13.71
C GLY A 415 -19.64 4.76 12.46
N ALA A 416 -20.07 4.21 11.32
CA ALA A 416 -19.32 4.27 10.07
C ALA A 416 -19.25 5.69 9.51
N SER A 417 -20.26 6.52 9.75
CA SER A 417 -20.27 7.93 9.36
C SER A 417 -19.25 8.79 10.11
N ASN A 418 -18.67 8.26 11.20
CA ASN A 418 -17.56 8.89 11.92
C ASN A 418 -16.19 8.39 11.44
N PHE A 419 -16.12 7.50 10.45
CA PHE A 419 -14.87 7.11 9.82
C PHE A 419 -14.39 8.16 8.82
N ASP A 420 -13.08 8.15 8.57
CA ASP A 420 -12.49 8.96 7.51
C ASP A 420 -13.05 8.55 6.14
N PRO A 421 -13.57 9.47 5.32
CA PRO A 421 -14.46 9.12 4.20
C PRO A 421 -13.77 8.56 2.93
N ILE A 422 -12.52 8.09 2.98
CA ILE A 422 -11.76 7.69 1.76
C ILE A 422 -11.84 6.22 1.40
N ASN A 423 -12.05 5.35 2.40
CA ASN A 423 -12.23 3.94 2.14
C ASN A 423 -13.72 3.63 2.13
N GLY A 424 -14.03 2.49 1.54
CA GLY A 424 -15.34 1.92 1.73
C GLY A 424 -15.45 1.18 3.05
N LEU A 425 -16.50 0.37 3.12
CA LEU A 425 -16.91 -0.32 4.32
C LEU A 425 -17.19 -1.78 4.00
N THR A 426 -16.54 -2.69 4.72
CA THR A 426 -16.79 -4.13 4.62
C THR A 426 -17.57 -4.58 5.85
N ILE A 427 -18.79 -5.05 5.62
CA ILE A 427 -19.65 -5.56 6.68
C ILE A 427 -19.48 -7.07 6.78
N LEU A 428 -19.21 -7.53 8.00
CA LEU A 428 -19.20 -8.94 8.33
C LEU A 428 -20.50 -9.26 9.07
N PHE A 429 -21.39 -10.04 8.46
CA PHE A 429 -22.61 -10.52 9.10
C PHE A 429 -22.40 -11.93 9.64
N SER A 430 -22.91 -12.20 10.86
CA SER A 430 -23.12 -13.59 11.26
C SER A 430 -24.17 -14.25 10.35
N PRO A 431 -24.08 -15.56 10.10
CA PRO A 431 -25.06 -16.24 9.24
C PRO A 431 -26.51 -16.02 9.69
N ARG A 432 -26.76 -15.94 11.00
CA ARG A 432 -28.08 -15.64 11.55
C ARG A 432 -28.57 -14.23 11.19
N GLN A 433 -27.71 -13.22 11.29
CA GLN A 433 -28.07 -11.85 10.91
C GLN A 433 -28.32 -11.74 9.40
N ALA A 434 -27.51 -12.44 8.59
CA ALA A 434 -27.71 -12.50 7.14
C ALA A 434 -29.08 -13.12 6.78
N LYS A 435 -29.44 -14.26 7.41
CA LYS A 435 -30.74 -14.92 7.20
C LYS A 435 -31.92 -14.02 7.57
N ILE A 436 -31.87 -13.35 8.72
CA ILE A 436 -32.93 -12.40 9.13
C ILE A 436 -33.13 -11.30 8.07
N LEU A 437 -32.05 -10.73 7.53
CA LEU A 437 -32.15 -9.70 6.50
C LEU A 437 -32.70 -10.28 5.18
N ALA A 438 -32.28 -11.49 4.80
CA ALA A 438 -32.79 -12.15 3.60
C ALA A 438 -34.29 -12.49 3.70
N GLU A 439 -34.75 -12.95 4.87
CA GLU A 439 -36.18 -13.19 5.17
C GLU A 439 -37.02 -11.91 5.11
N GLN A 440 -36.41 -10.75 5.39
CA GLN A 440 -37.00 -9.42 5.21
C GLN A 440 -36.97 -8.94 3.74
N GLY A 441 -36.48 -9.76 2.81
CA GLY A 441 -36.40 -9.46 1.39
C GLY A 441 -35.13 -8.71 0.95
N HIS A 442 -34.14 -8.56 1.83
CA HIS A 442 -32.89 -7.88 1.47
C HIS A 442 -31.93 -8.80 0.69
N THR A 443 -31.38 -8.25 -0.39
CA THR A 443 -30.24 -8.80 -1.13
C THR A 443 -28.93 -8.10 -0.73
N LYS A 444 -27.76 -8.74 -0.96
CA LYS A 444 -26.44 -8.07 -0.79
C LYS A 444 -26.40 -6.72 -1.50
N THR A 445 -26.89 -6.63 -2.74
CA THR A 445 -26.98 -5.37 -3.51
C THR A 445 -27.84 -4.32 -2.82
N SER A 446 -29.04 -4.70 -2.32
CA SER A 446 -29.92 -3.77 -1.60
C SER A 446 -29.28 -3.24 -0.31
N ILE A 447 -28.54 -4.09 0.41
CA ILE A 447 -27.84 -3.75 1.65
C ILE A 447 -26.68 -2.80 1.35
N LYS A 448 -25.82 -3.14 0.38
CA LYS A 448 -24.70 -2.28 -0.06
C LYS A 448 -25.20 -0.89 -0.44
N LYS A 449 -26.27 -0.82 -1.25
CA LYS A 449 -26.90 0.44 -1.65
C LYS A 449 -27.49 1.21 -0.47
N TYR A 450 -28.14 0.51 0.46
CA TYR A 450 -28.69 1.12 1.67
C TYR A 450 -27.58 1.71 2.54
N ILE A 451 -26.50 0.97 2.78
CA ILE A 451 -25.36 1.44 3.57
C ILE A 451 -24.72 2.65 2.90
N TRP A 452 -24.36 2.54 1.62
CA TRP A 452 -23.76 3.65 0.87
C TRP A 452 -24.62 4.92 0.95
N LYS A 453 -25.94 4.80 0.72
CA LYS A 453 -26.85 5.94 0.76
C LYS A 453 -26.97 6.58 2.15
N ASN A 454 -26.90 5.78 3.21
CA ASN A 454 -27.21 6.24 4.58
C ASN A 454 -25.96 6.47 5.45
N THR A 455 -24.76 6.08 5.00
CA THR A 455 -23.49 6.59 5.54
C THR A 455 -23.20 7.92 4.87
N ALA A 456 -23.77 8.99 5.42
CA ALA A 456 -23.82 10.30 4.81
C ALA A 456 -23.62 11.44 5.82
N LEU A 457 -23.10 12.56 5.34
CA LEU A 457 -22.98 13.83 6.08
C LEU A 457 -23.57 14.98 5.26
N PRO A 458 -23.97 16.11 5.88
CA PRO A 458 -24.20 17.34 5.14
C PRO A 458 -22.95 17.69 4.32
N LEU A 459 -23.10 18.05 3.05
CA LEU A 459 -21.98 18.31 2.15
C LEU A 459 -21.02 19.37 2.71
N GLY A 460 -21.53 20.40 3.40
CA GLY A 460 -20.71 21.40 4.08
C GLY A 460 -19.77 20.78 5.11
N LYS A 461 -20.27 19.85 5.94
CA LYS A 461 -19.43 19.10 6.90
C LYS A 461 -18.46 18.15 6.22
N PHE A 462 -18.88 17.53 5.11
CA PHE A 462 -17.96 16.69 4.35
C PHE A 462 -16.82 17.51 3.73
N LYS A 463 -17.11 18.71 3.20
CA LYS A 463 -16.11 19.65 2.68
C LYS A 463 -15.07 20.09 3.73
N GLU A 464 -15.42 20.04 5.02
CA GLU A 464 -14.51 20.34 6.13
C GLU A 464 -13.52 19.20 6.44
N HIS A 465 -13.76 17.97 5.97
CA HIS A 465 -12.83 16.86 6.20
C HIS A 465 -11.53 17.06 5.41
N TYR A 466 -10.40 16.82 6.08
CA TYR A 466 -9.07 16.75 5.46
C TYR A 466 -9.07 15.92 4.17
N TYR A 467 -9.70 14.74 4.23
CA TYR A 467 -9.76 13.83 3.11
C TYR A 467 -10.60 14.32 1.93
N TYR A 468 -11.57 15.22 2.16
CA TYR A 468 -12.37 15.77 1.08
C TYR A 468 -11.50 16.64 0.17
N SER A 469 -10.81 17.64 0.74
CA SER A 469 -9.97 18.55 -0.04
C SER A 469 -8.79 17.83 -0.71
N HIS A 470 -8.24 16.81 -0.07
CA HIS A 470 -7.02 16.13 -0.50
C HIS A 470 -7.26 14.93 -1.45
N PHE A 471 -8.40 14.24 -1.37
CA PHE A 471 -8.62 13.01 -2.16
C PHE A 471 -9.94 12.99 -2.92
N VAL A 472 -11.02 13.49 -2.31
CA VAL A 472 -12.36 13.45 -2.92
C VAL A 472 -12.51 14.53 -3.98
N LEU A 473 -12.16 15.77 -3.65
CA LEU A 473 -12.26 16.91 -4.57
C LEU A 473 -11.35 16.73 -5.80
N PRO A 474 -10.10 16.26 -5.68
CA PRO A 474 -9.28 15.96 -6.85
C PRO A 474 -9.83 14.81 -7.72
N ASP A 475 -10.43 13.77 -7.13
CA ASP A 475 -11.11 12.70 -7.89
C ASP A 475 -12.32 13.26 -8.67
N ILE A 476 -13.11 14.13 -8.04
CA ILE A 476 -14.28 14.77 -8.66
C ILE A 476 -13.90 15.73 -9.80
N ILE A 477 -12.89 16.57 -9.58
CA ILE A 477 -12.44 17.56 -10.57
C ILE A 477 -11.66 16.87 -11.70
N GLY A 478 -10.88 15.84 -11.37
CA GLY A 478 -10.31 14.95 -12.36
C GLY A 478 -11.38 14.03 -12.97
N ASP A 479 -10.99 13.21 -13.93
CA ASP A 479 -11.90 12.21 -14.51
C ASP A 479 -12.01 10.95 -13.63
N GLY A 480 -12.05 11.14 -12.31
CA GLY A 480 -12.26 10.08 -11.34
C GLY A 480 -13.69 9.54 -11.41
N LEU A 481 -13.84 8.27 -11.02
CA LEU A 481 -15.11 7.54 -11.07
C LEU A 481 -15.62 7.18 -9.65
N SER A 482 -14.89 7.55 -8.61
CA SER A 482 -15.19 7.12 -7.24
C SER A 482 -16.30 7.96 -6.59
N TRP A 483 -16.43 9.22 -7.01
CA TRP A 483 -17.31 10.23 -6.42
C TRP A 483 -18.15 10.97 -7.46
N SER A 484 -19.32 11.49 -7.06
CA SER A 484 -20.21 12.21 -7.97
C SER A 484 -19.73 13.65 -8.22
N LYS A 485 -19.67 14.04 -9.51
CA LYS A 485 -19.42 15.43 -9.92
C LYS A 485 -20.48 16.42 -9.43
N ASP A 486 -21.68 15.93 -9.09
CA ASP A 486 -22.76 16.77 -8.55
C ASP A 486 -22.36 17.48 -7.24
N TYR A 487 -21.41 16.93 -6.47
CA TYR A 487 -20.97 17.50 -5.19
C TYR A 487 -20.36 18.91 -5.34
N LEU A 488 -19.93 19.29 -6.55
CA LEU A 488 -19.46 20.65 -6.84
C LEU A 488 -20.57 21.70 -6.83
N HIS A 489 -21.82 21.28 -7.05
CA HIS A 489 -22.94 22.18 -7.31
C HIS A 489 -24.08 22.06 -6.29
N LEU A 490 -24.05 21.02 -5.44
CA LEU A 490 -25.05 20.82 -4.41
C LEU A 490 -24.93 21.84 -3.25
N PRO A 491 -26.07 22.26 -2.65
CA PRO A 491 -26.08 23.04 -1.42
C PRO A 491 -25.39 22.33 -0.24
N ASN A 492 -24.80 23.09 0.68
CA ASN A 492 -24.01 22.56 1.80
C ASN A 492 -24.84 21.78 2.84
N ASP A 493 -26.14 22.00 2.92
CA ASP A 493 -27.06 21.29 3.83
C ASP A 493 -27.57 19.95 3.26
N VAL A 494 -27.31 19.66 1.98
CA VAL A 494 -27.67 18.38 1.37
C VAL A 494 -26.84 17.26 1.96
N MET A 495 -27.53 16.20 2.41
CA MET A 495 -26.89 14.96 2.85
C MET A 495 -26.32 14.22 1.64
N VAL A 496 -25.01 13.97 1.65
CA VAL A 496 -24.30 13.24 0.61
C VAL A 496 -23.62 12.00 1.18
N PRO A 497 -23.62 10.87 0.45
CA PRO A 497 -22.81 9.70 0.81
C PRO A 497 -21.34 10.06 1.00
N ILE A 498 -20.72 9.47 2.01
CA ILE A 498 -19.29 9.69 2.34
C ILE A 498 -18.46 8.41 2.20
N LEU A 499 -19.00 7.42 1.48
CA LEU A 499 -18.29 6.24 1.03
C LEU A 499 -18.27 6.25 -0.51
N PRO A 500 -17.20 5.77 -1.16
CA PRO A 500 -17.20 5.63 -2.61
C PRO A 500 -18.27 4.62 -3.07
N TYR A 501 -18.87 4.86 -4.25
CA TYR A 501 -20.10 4.19 -4.71
C TYR A 501 -20.06 2.65 -4.71
N ASP A 502 -18.93 2.07 -5.09
CA ASP A 502 -18.73 0.63 -5.29
C ASP A 502 -17.88 -0.03 -4.19
N GLN A 503 -17.63 0.68 -3.08
CA GLN A 503 -16.69 0.25 -2.05
C GLN A 503 -17.35 -0.31 -0.78
N VAL A 504 -18.66 -0.57 -0.81
CA VAL A 504 -19.36 -1.28 0.25
C VAL A 504 -19.39 -2.78 -0.03
N ASN A 505 -18.84 -3.59 0.88
CA ASN A 505 -18.74 -5.04 0.74
C ASN A 505 -19.52 -5.74 1.86
N VAL A 506 -20.04 -6.93 1.58
CA VAL A 506 -20.80 -7.74 2.53
C VAL A 506 -20.29 -9.17 2.46
N VAL A 507 -19.82 -9.67 3.60
CA VAL A 507 -19.28 -11.03 3.75
C VAL A 507 -19.99 -11.70 4.92
N VAL A 508 -20.37 -12.97 4.75
CA VAL A 508 -21.00 -13.76 5.82
C VAL A 508 -19.95 -14.61 6.52
N VAL A 509 -19.80 -14.46 7.84
CA VAL A 509 -18.81 -15.20 8.63
C VAL A 509 -19.25 -15.24 10.09
N GLY A 510 -18.90 -16.30 10.81
CA GLY A 510 -19.23 -16.45 12.22
C GLY A 510 -20.16 -17.62 12.50
N ASP A 511 -20.56 -17.71 13.76
CA ASP A 511 -21.41 -18.78 14.29
C ASP A 511 -22.81 -18.77 13.65
N PRO A 512 -23.25 -19.86 12.99
CA PRO A 512 -24.59 -19.94 12.40
C PRO A 512 -25.72 -20.06 13.43
N GLN A 513 -25.44 -20.50 14.65
CA GLN A 513 -26.41 -20.66 15.75
C GLN A 513 -26.36 -19.52 16.78
N GLY A 514 -25.26 -18.77 16.79
CA GLY A 514 -25.01 -17.68 17.73
C GLY A 514 -25.95 -16.48 17.58
N THR A 515 -25.69 -15.44 18.36
CA THR A 515 -26.41 -14.16 18.31
C THR A 515 -26.30 -13.54 16.90
N PRO A 516 -27.38 -12.92 16.36
CA PRO A 516 -27.29 -12.19 15.11
C PRO A 516 -26.42 -10.94 15.33
N MET A 517 -25.17 -11.01 14.89
CA MET A 517 -24.16 -9.98 15.08
C MET A 517 -23.66 -9.46 13.75
N MET A 518 -23.09 -8.26 13.78
CA MET A 518 -22.40 -7.67 12.65
C MET A 518 -21.18 -6.85 13.10
N GLN A 519 -20.21 -6.73 12.22
CA GLN A 519 -19.05 -5.83 12.35
C GLN A 519 -18.94 -4.95 11.11
N GLY A 520 -18.43 -3.72 11.27
CA GLY A 520 -18.16 -2.81 10.15
C GLY A 520 -16.68 -2.46 10.10
N TRP A 521 -15.98 -2.93 9.09
CA TRP A 521 -14.54 -2.69 8.91
C TRP A 521 -14.32 -1.60 7.87
N HIS A 522 -13.50 -0.59 8.18
CA HIS A 522 -13.12 0.47 7.25
C HIS A 522 -12.11 -0.05 6.22
N MET A 523 -12.56 -0.97 5.39
CA MET A 523 -11.78 -1.74 4.43
C MET A 523 -12.56 -1.85 3.13
N SER A 524 -11.84 -1.75 2.01
CA SER A 524 -12.45 -1.76 0.69
C SER A 524 -11.48 -2.20 -0.40
N ARG A 525 -11.90 -2.03 -1.65
CA ARG A 525 -11.13 -2.31 -2.87
C ARG A 525 -10.56 -3.73 -2.90
N PRO A 526 -11.38 -4.78 -2.67
CA PRO A 526 -10.88 -6.14 -2.74
C PRO A 526 -10.35 -6.42 -4.15
N SER A 527 -9.12 -6.91 -4.19
CA SER A 527 -8.54 -7.56 -5.37
C SER A 527 -8.67 -9.06 -5.20
N THR A 528 -9.20 -9.74 -6.20
CA THR A 528 -9.52 -11.17 -6.13
C THR A 528 -8.75 -11.92 -7.21
N ALA A 529 -8.10 -13.02 -6.83
CA ALA A 529 -7.38 -13.91 -7.75
C ALA A 529 -7.83 -15.36 -7.54
N SER A 530 -7.73 -16.15 -8.61
CA SER A 530 -7.99 -17.59 -8.56
C SER A 530 -6.83 -18.30 -7.87
N ILE A 531 -7.16 -19.11 -6.87
CA ILE A 531 -6.21 -19.99 -6.18
C ILE A 531 -5.94 -21.24 -7.03
N ASP A 532 -6.93 -21.68 -7.82
CA ASP A 532 -6.81 -22.91 -8.61
C ASP A 532 -5.72 -22.82 -9.69
N ASN A 533 -5.38 -21.60 -10.12
CA ASN A 533 -4.27 -21.33 -11.04
C ASN A 533 -2.89 -21.69 -10.46
N TRP A 534 -2.78 -21.89 -9.14
CA TRP A 534 -1.50 -22.09 -8.43
C TRP A 534 -1.40 -23.47 -7.76
N ARG A 535 -2.30 -24.40 -8.09
CA ARG A 535 -2.36 -25.75 -7.49
C ARG A 535 -1.21 -26.66 -7.85
#